data_AF-A0A944R8H8-F1
#
_entry.id   AF-A0A944R8H8-F1
#
_cell.length_a   1.000
_cell.length_b   1.000
_cell.length_c   1.000
_cell.angle_alpha   90.00
_cell.angle_beta   90.00
_cell.angle_gamma   90.00
#
_symmetry.space_group_name_H-M   'P 1'
#
loop_
_entity.id
_entity.type
_entity.pdbx_description
1 polymer ?
#
loop_
_entity_poly.entity_id
_entity_poly.type
_entity_poly.pdbx_seq_one_letter_code
_entity_poly.pdbx_strand_id
1 'polypeptide(L)' 'FCRNLLYYLHPKKREYLLNKLVDHLEKGGWLVLGITETGYKLDRMKKLSLSIYQKI' A
#
# COMPACT_ATOMS: atom_id res chain seq x y z
N PHE A 1 6.06 5.52 3.50
CA PHE A 1 4.91 6.41 3.22
C PHE A 1 4.74 6.55 1.71
N CYS A 2 3.53 6.38 1.19
CA CYS A 2 3.23 6.59 -0.24
C CYS A 2 1.80 7.14 -0.33
N ARG A 3 1.65 8.46 -0.21
CA ARG A 3 0.35 9.14 -0.05
C ARG A 3 0.10 10.07 -1.21
N ASN A 4 -1.15 10.14 -1.66
CA ASN A 4 -1.65 11.08 -2.67
C ASN A 4 -0.95 10.98 -4.04
N LEU A 5 -0.44 9.80 -4.38
CA LEU A 5 0.28 9.53 -5.63
C LEU A 5 -0.44 8.50 -6.50
N LEU A 6 -1.06 7.50 -5.87
CA LEU A 6 -1.54 6.30 -6.54
C LEU A 6 -2.69 6.60 -7.50
N TYR A 7 -3.52 7.60 -7.22
CA TYR A 7 -4.68 7.95 -8.06
C TYR A 7 -4.29 8.54 -9.43
N TYR A 8 -3.07 9.05 -9.60
CA TYR A 8 -2.55 9.46 -10.91
C TYR A 8 -2.05 8.29 -11.76
N LEU A 9 -1.81 7.13 -11.14
CA LEU A 9 -1.25 5.98 -11.84
C LEU A 9 -2.34 5.15 -12.48
N HIS A 10 -2.07 4.69 -13.71
CA HIS A 10 -2.87 3.67 -14.37
C HIS A 10 -3.01 2.43 -13.46
N PRO A 11 -4.18 1.78 -13.35
CA PRO A 11 -4.43 0.68 -12.40
C PRO A 11 -3.35 -0.40 -12.37
N LYS A 12 -2.90 -0.87 -13.55
CA LYS A 12 -1.81 -1.85 -13.66
C LYS A 12 -0.47 -1.36 -13.07
N LYS A 13 -0.10 -0.09 -13.28
CA LYS A 13 1.13 0.49 -12.72
C LYS A 13 1.02 0.67 -11.21
N ARG A 14 -0.18 0.99 -10.73
CA ARG A 14 -0.48 1.14 -9.31
C ARG A 14 -0.32 -0.16 -8.55
N GLU A 15 -0.93 -1.23 -9.05
CA GLU A 15 -0.81 -2.58 -8.47
C GLU A 15 0.64 -3.06 -8.47
N TYR A 16 1.34 -2.89 -9.60
CA TYR A 16 2.77 -3.20 -9.69
C TYR A 16 3.60 -2.46 -8.63
N LEU A 17 3.40 -1.13 -8.49
CA LEU A 17 4.11 -0.32 -7.51
C LEU A 17 3.80 -0.77 -6.07
N LEU A 18 2.52 -1.01 -5.76
CA LEU A 18 2.09 -1.46 -4.43
C LEU A 18 2.75 -2.79 -4.05
N ASN A 19 2.76 -3.76 -4.96
CA ASN A 19 3.43 -5.04 -4.74
C ASN A 19 4.92 -4.88 -4.51
N LYS A 20 5.59 -4.03 -5.30
CA LYS A 20 7.01 -3.71 -5.09
C LYS A 20 7.25 -3.06 -3.73
N LEU A 21 6.41 -2.12 -3.30
CA LEU A 21 6.53 -1.51 -1.97
C LEU A 21 6.39 -2.56 -0.86
N VAL A 22 5.43 -3.49 -0.99
CA VAL A 22 5.25 -4.60 -0.02
C VAL A 22 6.48 -5.51 0.01
N ASP A 23 7.07 -5.81 -1.13
CA ASP A 23 8.28 -6.66 -1.20
C ASP A 23 9.46 -6.05 -0.45
N HIS A 24 9.64 -4.73 -0.52
CA HIS A 24 10.76 -4.01 0.12
C HIS A 24 10.53 -3.69 1.61
N LEU A 25 9.34 -3.97 2.15
CA LEU A 25 9.10 -3.77 3.57
C LEU A 25 9.64 -4.96 4.37
N GLU A 26 10.26 -4.68 5.51
CA GLU A 26 10.58 -5.72 6.49
C GLU A 26 9.31 -6.25 7.17
N LYS A 27 9.39 -7.44 7.77
CA LYS A 27 8.30 -7.99 8.58
C LYS A 27 7.97 -7.03 9.72
N GLY A 28 6.69 -6.72 9.91
CA GLY A 28 6.25 -5.70 10.87
C GLY A 28 6.40 -4.25 10.39
N GLY A 29 7.01 -4.01 9.24
CA GLY A 29 7.12 -2.69 8.60
C GLY A 29 5.78 -2.15 8.12
N TRP A 30 5.67 -0.82 8.00
CA TRP A 30 4.40 -0.13 7.76
C TRP A 30 4.33 0.48 6.36
N LEU A 31 3.17 0.32 5.72
CA LEU A 31 2.76 1.06 4.54
C LEU A 31 1.61 2.00 4.89
N VAL A 32 1.83 3.30 4.65
CA VAL A 32 0.86 4.36 4.92
C VAL A 32 0.48 5.04 3.61
N LEU A 33 -0.80 4.99 3.29
CA LEU A 33 -1.40 5.54 2.06
C LEU A 33 -2.21 6.81 2.35
N GLY A 34 -2.66 7.50 1.29
CA GLY A 34 -3.62 8.59 1.39
C GLY A 34 -5.01 8.11 1.85
N ILE A 35 -5.81 9.01 2.43
CA ILE A 35 -7.16 8.69 2.94
C ILE A 35 -8.10 8.22 1.81
N THR A 36 -7.89 8.73 0.60
CA THR A 36 -8.63 8.35 -0.61
C THR A 36 -8.05 7.11 -1.32
N GLU A 37 -6.98 6.52 -0.78
CA GLU A 37 -6.18 5.46 -1.42
C GLU A 37 -6.29 4.12 -0.66
N THR A 38 -7.44 3.84 -0.05
CA THR A 38 -7.60 2.81 1.00
C THR A 38 -8.32 1.53 0.53
N GLY A 39 -8.73 1.50 -0.74
CA GLY A 39 -9.49 0.41 -1.36
C GLY A 39 -8.63 -0.71 -1.96
N TYR A 40 -7.30 -0.68 -1.81
CA TYR A 40 -6.43 -1.68 -2.43
C TYR A 40 -6.35 -2.97 -1.61
N LYS A 41 -6.44 -4.10 -2.30
CA LYS A 41 -6.10 -5.41 -1.74
C LYS A 41 -4.57 -5.55 -1.77
N LEU A 42 -3.97 -5.70 -0.60
CA LEU A 42 -2.53 -5.88 -0.44
C LEU A 42 -2.28 -7.23 0.21
N ASP A 43 -1.81 -8.19 -0.57
CA ASP A 43 -1.46 -9.51 -0.04
C ASP A 43 -0.23 -9.39 0.87
N ARG A 44 -0.12 -10.26 1.90
CA ARG A 44 0.93 -10.23 2.95
C ARG A 44 0.91 -8.97 3.84
N MET A 45 -0.19 -8.23 3.82
CA MET A 45 -0.39 -7.05 4.67
C MET A 45 -1.63 -7.21 5.55
N LYS A 46 -1.49 -6.83 6.82
CA LYS A 46 -2.61 -6.65 7.74
C LYS A 46 -3.07 -5.20 7.69
N LYS A 47 -4.33 -4.94 7.38
CA LYS A 47 -4.93 -3.60 7.49
C LYS A 47 -5.18 -3.29 8.96
N LEU A 48 -4.53 -2.24 9.48
CA LEU A 48 -4.64 -1.81 10.88
C LEU A 48 -5.62 -0.65 11.07
N SER A 49 -5.69 0.24 10.07
CA SER A 49 -6.60 1.39 10.05
C SER A 49 -6.95 1.72 8.60
N LEU A 50 -7.71 2.80 8.38
CA LEU A 50 -8.22 3.21 7.07
C LEU A 50 -7.12 3.19 6.00
N SER A 51 -5.99 3.86 6.25
CA SER A 51 -4.87 3.98 5.31
C SER A 51 -3.54 3.40 5.80
N ILE A 52 -3.57 2.57 6.85
CA ILE A 52 -2.37 2.02 7.49
C ILE A 52 -2.39 0.49 7.38
N TYR A 53 -1.31 -0.05 6.84
CA TYR A 53 -1.08 -1.47 6.62
C TYR A 53 0.26 -1.88 7.23
N GLN A 54 0.33 -3.08 7.79
CA GLN A 54 1.56 -3.64 8.36
C GLN A 54 1.88 -4.99 7.71
N LYS A 55 3.14 -5.21 7.34
CA LYS A 55 3.59 -6.46 6.73
C LYS A 55 3.56 -7.61 7.74
N ILE A 56 2.93 -8.72 7.34
CA ILE A 56 2.81 -9.96 8.13
C ILE A 56 4.11 -10.75 8.08
#